data_AF-A0A920NRM8-F1
#
_entry.id   AF-A0A920NRM8-F1
#
_cell.length_a   1.000
_cell.length_b   1.000
_cell.length_c   1.000
_cell.angle_alpha   90.00
_cell.angle_beta   90.00
_cell.angle_gamma   90.00
#
_symmetry.space_group_name_H-M   'P 1'
#
loop_
_entity.id
_entity.type
_entity.pdbx_description
1 polymer ?
#
loop_
_entity_poly.entity_id
_entity_poly.type
_entity_poly.pdbx_seq_one_letter_code
_entity_poly.pdbx_strand_id
1 'polypeptide(L)' 'MVWPLSDGITDFVKLYDKYNKDGLEIVGITIRRGESIKDVAKFQDQWGLNYLLLNDIKEMRFQKLPWHIVRQ' A
#
# COMPACT_ATOMS: atom_id res chain seq x y z
N MET A 1 -1.86 -7.63 16.95
CA MET A 1 -0.69 -8.06 16.15
C MET A 1 -1.22 -8.90 15.00
N VAL A 2 -1.18 -8.39 13.77
CA VAL A 2 -1.68 -9.09 12.57
C VAL A 2 -0.47 -9.64 11.82
N TRP A 3 -0.07 -10.85 12.19
CA TRP A 3 1.13 -11.54 11.71
C TRP A 3 1.23 -11.70 10.16
N PRO A 4 0.15 -11.88 9.37
CA PRO A 4 0.30 -11.98 7.91
C PRO A 4 0.60 -10.64 7.20
N LEU A 5 0.40 -9.50 7.88
CA LEU A 5 0.65 -8.19 7.28
C LEU A 5 2.14 -7.84 7.29
N SER A 6 2.88 -8.26 8.33
CA SER A 6 4.31 -7.98 8.46
C SER A 6 5.15 -8.70 7.41
N ASP A 7 4.80 -9.96 7.12
CA ASP A 7 5.53 -10.78 6.16
C ASP A 7 5.34 -10.24 4.74
N GLY A 8 4.09 -9.90 4.38
CA GLY A 8 3.79 -9.30 3.08
C GLY A 8 4.52 -7.96 2.85
N ILE A 9 4.52 -7.06 3.85
CA ILE A 9 5.25 -5.78 3.76
C ILE A 9 6.75 -6.00 3.56
N THR A 10 7.34 -6.91 4.34
CA THR A 10 8.76 -7.24 4.26
C THR A 10 9.13 -7.77 2.87
N ASP A 11 8.27 -8.61 2.28
CA ASP A 11 8.50 -9.17 0.95
C ASP A 11 8.39 -8.10 -0.14
N PHE A 12 7.47 -7.14 -0.02
CA PHE A 12 7.40 -6.01 -0.96
C PHE A 12 8.64 -5.12 -0.91
N VAL A 13 9.19 -4.86 0.27
CA VAL A 13 10.45 -4.09 0.42
C VAL A 13 11.60 -4.79 -0.30
N LYS A 14 11.77 -6.11 -0.08
CA LYS A 14 12.81 -6.91 -0.76
C LYS A 14 12.62 -6.97 -2.26
N LEU A 15 11.37 -7.08 -2.72
CA LEU A 15 11.04 -7.12 -4.13
C LEU A 15 11.37 -5.78 -4.80
N TYR A 16 11.01 -4.67 -4.15
CA TYR A 16 11.32 -3.34 -4.64
C TYR A 16 12.83 -3.09 -4.70
N ASP A 17 13.56 -3.43 -3.63
CA ASP A 17 15.03 -3.30 -3.59
C ASP A 17 15.71 -4.03 -4.75
N LYS A 18 15.18 -5.20 -5.12
CA LYS A 18 15.79 -6.05 -6.14
C LYS A 18 15.49 -5.57 -7.56
N TYR A 19 14.28 -5.11 -7.84
CA TYR A 19 13.78 -4.94 -9.20
C TYR A 19 13.37 -3.51 -9.57
N ASN A 20 13.45 -2.53 -8.66
CA ASN A 20 13.07 -1.15 -9.00
C ASN A 20 13.91 -0.56 -10.15
N LYS A 21 15.20 -0.90 -10.21
CA LYS A 21 16.10 -0.52 -11.32
C LYS A 21 15.75 -1.19 -12.64
N ASP A 22 15.02 -2.30 -12.59
CA ASP A 22 14.59 -3.07 -13.76
C ASP A 22 13.16 -2.67 -14.21
N GLY A 23 12.61 -1.58 -13.64
CA GLY A 23 11.32 -1.01 -14.01
C GLY A 23 10.13 -1.51 -13.18
N LEU A 24 10.35 -2.25 -12.09
CA LEU A 24 9.29 -2.58 -11.15
C LEU A 24 8.93 -1.36 -10.28
N GLU A 25 7.68 -0.93 -10.33
CA GLU A 25 7.15 0.09 -9.41
C GLU A 25 6.12 -0.52 -8.47
N ILE A 26 6.27 -0.22 -7.17
CA ILE A 26 5.30 -0.57 -6.12
C ILE A 26 4.76 0.71 -5.52
N VAL A 27 3.44 0.80 -5.39
CA VAL A 27 2.76 1.92 -4.74
C VAL A 27 1.86 1.39 -3.63
N GLY A 28 2.18 1.77 -2.40
CA GLY A 28 1.33 1.51 -1.24
C GLY A 28 0.19 2.53 -1.17
N ILE A 29 -1.02 2.08 -0.86
CA ILE A 29 -2.18 2.94 -0.64
C ILE A 29 -2.66 2.77 0.80
N THR A 30 -2.66 3.86 1.56
CA THR A 30 -3.16 3.88 2.93
C THR A 30 -4.52 4.56 2.98
N ILE A 31 -5.52 3.84 3.49
CA ILE A 31 -6.84 4.39 3.81
C ILE A 31 -6.83 4.81 5.27
N ARG A 32 -6.82 6.12 5.53
CA ARG A 32 -6.88 6.66 6.90
C ARG A 32 -8.33 6.70 7.40
N ARG A 33 -8.56 6.19 8.60
CA ARG A 33 -9.80 6.29 9.39
C ARG A 33 -9.59 7.14 10.65
N GLY A 34 -8.91 8.28 10.48
CA GLY A 34 -8.62 9.23 11.56
C GLY A 34 -7.15 9.29 11.98
N GLU A 35 -6.28 8.44 11.42
CA GLU A 35 -4.84 8.50 11.65
C GLU A 35 -4.26 9.82 11.10
N SER A 36 -3.31 10.38 11.84
CA SER A 36 -2.61 11.58 11.40
C SER A 36 -1.54 11.22 10.35
N ILE A 37 -1.06 12.23 9.61
CA ILE A 37 0.09 12.07 8.71
C ILE A 37 1.32 11.55 9.47
N LYS A 38 1.49 11.92 10.75
CA LYS A 38 2.61 11.45 11.58
C LYS A 38 2.52 9.96 11.89
N ASP A 39 1.32 9.41 12.03
CA ASP A 39 1.14 7.98 12.27
C ASP A 39 1.51 7.16 11.03
N VAL A 40 1.20 7.70 9.84
CA VAL A 40 1.62 7.09 8.57
C VAL A 40 3.14 7.15 8.39
N ALA A 41 3.77 8.27 8.74
CA ALA A 41 5.23 8.39 8.69
C ALA A 41 5.91 7.38 9.63
N LYS A 42 5.43 7.26 10.87
CA LYS A 42 5.92 6.24 11.82
C LYS A 42 5.76 4.82 11.28
N PHE A 43 4.64 4.52 10.63
CA PHE A 43 4.44 3.23 9.99
C PHE A 43 5.46 2.99 8.87
N GLN A 44 5.70 3.99 8.02
CA GLN A 44 6.69 3.90 6.95
C GLN A 44 8.10 3.60 7.50
N ASP A 45 8.49 4.32 8.56
CA ASP A 45 9.78 4.15 9.22
C ASP A 45 9.91 2.80 9.91
N GLN A 46 8.87 2.38 10.65
CA GLN A 46 8.85 1.10 11.38
C GLN A 46 9.09 -0.10 10.45
N TRP A 47 8.57 -0.03 9.22
CA TRP A 47 8.66 -1.13 8.25
C TRP A 47 9.73 -0.91 7.18
N GLY A 48 10.48 0.19 7.23
CA GLY A 48 11.54 0.49 6.26
C GLY A 48 11.03 0.55 4.82
N LEU A 49 9.85 1.12 4.60
CA LEU A 49 9.28 1.17 3.25
C LEU A 49 10.12 2.07 2.36
N ASN A 50 10.62 1.48 1.27
CA ASN A 50 11.51 2.09 0.28
C ASN A 50 10.78 2.48 -1.02
N TYR A 51 9.46 2.32 -1.05
CA TYR A 51 8.59 2.62 -2.19
C TYR A 51 7.54 3.69 -1.85
N LEU A 52 6.88 4.25 -2.87
CA LEU A 52 5.92 5.33 -2.72
C LEU A 52 4.70 4.89 -1.88
N LEU A 53 4.34 5.70 -0.88
CA LEU A 53 3.15 5.50 -0.05
C LEU A 53 2.17 6.67 -0.22
N LEU A 54 1.03 6.40 -0.86
CA LEU A 54 -0.06 7.37 -1.02
C LEU A 54 -0.92 7.38 0.24
N ASN A 55 -0.96 8.53 0.92
CA ASN A 55 -1.66 8.68 2.20
C ASN A 55 -2.68 9.82 2.24
N ASP A 56 -2.75 10.68 1.23
CA ASP A 56 -3.71 11.80 1.16
C ASP A 56 -4.91 11.52 0.24
N ILE A 57 -5.39 10.28 0.24
CA ILE A 57 -6.62 9.91 -0.47
C ILE A 57 -7.81 10.29 0.43
N LYS A 58 -8.37 11.48 0.20
CA LYS A 58 -9.52 12.00 0.97
C LYS A 58 -10.82 11.27 0.70
N GLU A 59 -11.01 10.75 -0.52
CA GLU A 59 -12.18 9.98 -0.91
C GLU A 59 -11.79 8.81 -1.79
N MET A 60 -11.99 7.58 -1.29
CA MET A 60 -11.92 6.36 -2.09
C MET A 60 -13.32 5.75 -2.15
N ARG A 61 -13.99 5.88 -3.29
CA ARG A 61 -15.30 5.27 -3.53
C ARG A 61 -15.10 3.88 -4.13
N PHE A 62 -15.40 2.84 -3.35
CA PHE A 62 -15.53 1.49 -3.89
C PHE A 62 -16.90 1.36 -4.58
N GLN A 63 -16.90 1.27 -5.91
CA GLN A 63 -18.09 0.85 -6.64
C GLN A 63 -18.04 -0.67 -6.82
N LYS A 64 -18.92 -1.40 -6.15
CA LYS A 64 -19.14 -2.82 -6.46
C LYS A 64 -19.76 -2.89 -7.85
N LEU A 65 -18.98 -3.32 -8.85
CA LEU A 65 -19.54 -3.62 -10.16
C LEU A 65 -20.34 -4.92 -10.06
N PRO A 66 -21.60 -4.93 -10.51
CA PRO A 66 -22.37 -6.15 -10.54
C PRO A 66 -21.78 -7.14 -11.56
N TRP A 67 -21.88 -8.43 -11.24
CA TRP A 67 -21.23 -9.53 -11.95
C TRP A 67 -21.51 -9.58 -13.46
N HIS A 68 -22.63 -9.02 -13.91
CA HIS A 68 -23.02 -8.97 -15.32
C HIS A 68 -22.27 -7.91 -16.17
N ILE A 69 -21.52 -7.00 -15.56
CA ILE A 69 -20.75 -5.96 -16.29
C ILE A 69 -19.31 -6.44 -16.61
N VAL A 70 -18.76 -7.38 -15.84
CA VAL A 70 -17.35 -7.80 -15.93
C VAL A 70 -17.08 -8.77 -17.10
N ARG A 71 -18.08 -9.13 -17.90
CA ARG A 71 -17.97 -10.10 -19.02
C ARG A 71 -18.35 -9.55 -20.40
N GLN A 72 -18.33 -8.23 -20.60
CA GLN A 72 -18.49 -7.64 -21.93
C GLN A 72 -17.14 -7.41 -22.60
#